data_AF-A0A848Y6T5-F1
#
_entry.id   AF-A0A848Y6T5-F1
#
_cell.length_a   1.000
_cell.length_b   1.000
_cell.length_c   1.000
_cell.angle_alpha   90.00
_cell.angle_beta   90.00
_cell.angle_gamma   90.00
#
_symmetry.space_group_name_H-M   'P 1'
#
loop_
_entity.id
_entity.type
_entity.pdbx_description
1 polymer ?
#
loop_
_entity_poly.entity_id
_entity_poly.type
_entity_poly.pdbx_seq_one_letter_code
_entity_poly.pdbx_strand_id
1 'polypeptide(L)'
;MAYYDLGTYSRKITTSSDEAQLWFDRGLIWTYAYNHEEAIACFEKAAAADADCAMAYWGIAYAIGPNYNKPWETFEDEEKPDCLSIARQAIAKADALKGSVSAFERDLIGAIAKRYPEDPAIEEFAPWNDAYADAMRGVYQAHKDDLDVGCLFAEAIMNRTPWELWDLPSGKPAEGADTLEAISVLETAFDTLPGAWAHPGLLHMYIHLMEMSPHPERALRQGDALSTLVPDAGHLLHMATHIDVLCGDYQNVVSRNHTATLADAKFLAVEGADNFYSVYRCHNYHFKIYGAMFLGQPTVALSTADELIETIPEDFLRAMADWFEAFIPMKQHVLIRFGLWADILAQELPADENLYSVTTAMMRYARTVA
;
A
#
# COMPACT_ATOMS: atom_id res chain seq x y z
N MET A 1 24.08 -10.11 -1.07
CA MET A 1 22.96 -10.88 -1.63
C MET A 1 22.54 -10.22 -2.93
N ALA A 2 21.88 -10.95 -3.84
CA ALA A 2 21.17 -10.31 -4.95
C ALA A 2 20.03 -9.45 -4.36
N TYR A 3 19.70 -8.34 -5.03
CA TYR A 3 18.55 -7.51 -4.66
C TYR A 3 17.22 -8.25 -4.96
N TYR A 4 16.10 -7.76 -4.44
CA TYR A 4 14.75 -8.32 -4.64
C TYR A 4 14.37 -8.43 -6.13
N ASP A 5 13.58 -9.45 -6.47
CA ASP A 5 12.97 -9.61 -7.80
C ASP A 5 11.71 -8.74 -7.90
N LEU A 6 11.87 -7.54 -8.48
CA LEU A 6 10.81 -6.57 -8.68
C LEU A 6 10.17 -6.64 -10.07
N GLY A 7 10.39 -7.73 -10.81
CA GLY A 7 9.95 -7.86 -12.19
C GLY A 7 10.74 -6.97 -13.15
N THR A 8 10.14 -6.62 -14.28
CA THR A 8 10.83 -5.98 -15.41
C THR A 8 10.27 -4.61 -15.79
N TYR A 9 9.36 -4.05 -14.99
CA TYR A 9 8.82 -2.73 -15.24
C TYR A 9 9.94 -1.69 -15.12
N SER A 10 9.99 -0.75 -16.05
CA SER A 10 11.00 0.31 -16.07
C SER A 10 10.36 1.57 -16.63
N ARG A 11 10.68 2.70 -16.00
CA ARG A 11 10.23 4.01 -16.45
C ARG A 11 11.43 4.85 -16.82
N LYS A 12 11.68 5.03 -18.11
CA LYS A 12 12.81 5.83 -18.58
C LYS A 12 12.71 7.26 -18.05
N ILE A 13 13.75 7.72 -17.37
CA ILE A 13 13.86 9.10 -16.87
C ILE A 13 15.08 9.82 -17.48
N THR A 14 15.10 11.14 -17.35
CA THR A 14 16.24 11.98 -17.74
C THR A 14 17.38 11.78 -16.74
N THR A 15 18.28 10.85 -17.10
CA THR A 15 19.56 10.62 -16.45
C THR A 15 20.52 10.00 -17.46
N SER A 16 21.83 10.25 -17.26
CA SER A 16 22.89 9.58 -18.01
C SER A 16 23.50 8.39 -17.27
N SER A 17 23.07 8.16 -16.02
CA SER A 17 23.56 7.08 -15.17
C SER A 17 22.61 5.89 -15.23
N ASP A 18 23.11 4.76 -15.77
CA ASP A 18 22.38 3.50 -15.76
C ASP A 18 22.09 3.02 -14.32
N GLU A 19 22.96 3.35 -13.37
CA GLU A 19 22.77 3.04 -11.96
C GLU A 19 21.63 3.88 -11.35
N ALA A 20 21.55 5.18 -11.69
CA ALA A 20 20.44 6.03 -11.24
C ALA A 20 19.10 5.57 -11.83
N GLN A 21 19.08 5.19 -13.12
CA GLN A 21 17.90 4.62 -13.76
C GLN A 21 17.43 3.33 -13.06
N LEU A 22 18.35 2.42 -12.76
CA LEU A 22 18.04 1.17 -12.07
C LEU A 22 17.44 1.41 -10.68
N TRP A 23 18.04 2.30 -9.89
CA TRP A 23 17.55 2.60 -8.55
C TRP A 23 16.24 3.38 -8.58
N PHE A 24 16.02 4.24 -9.57
CA PHE A 24 14.74 4.90 -9.79
C PHE A 24 13.63 3.89 -10.11
N ASP A 25 13.87 2.95 -11.03
CA ASP A 25 12.88 1.93 -11.39
C ASP A 25 12.49 1.07 -10.17
N ARG A 26 13.46 0.71 -9.33
CA ARG A 26 13.22 0.00 -8.06
C ARG A 26 12.40 0.84 -7.08
N GLY A 27 12.76 2.11 -6.91
CA GLY A 27 12.03 3.03 -6.04
C GLY A 27 10.58 3.24 -6.48
N LEU A 28 10.34 3.33 -7.79
CA LEU A 28 9.00 3.44 -8.36
C LEU A 28 8.16 2.17 -8.12
N ILE A 29 8.76 0.99 -8.25
CA ILE A 29 8.06 -0.27 -7.97
C ILE A 29 7.75 -0.42 -6.48
N TRP A 30 8.69 -0.08 -5.59
CA TRP A 30 8.41 -0.10 -4.15
C TRP A 30 7.37 0.92 -3.72
N THR A 31 7.35 2.07 -4.39
CA THR A 31 6.29 3.06 -4.27
C THR A 31 4.94 2.45 -4.63
N TYR A 32 4.81 1.78 -5.79
CA TYR A 32 3.58 1.08 -6.15
C TYR A 32 3.25 -0.07 -5.19
N ALA A 33 4.24 -0.72 -4.61
CA ALA A 33 4.03 -1.76 -3.59
C ALA A 33 3.71 -1.21 -2.20
N TYR A 34 3.56 0.11 -2.05
CA TYR A 34 3.36 0.81 -0.79
C TYR A 34 4.46 0.57 0.27
N ASN A 35 5.64 0.11 -0.15
CA ASN A 35 6.83 0.10 0.70
C ASN A 35 7.61 1.41 0.54
N HIS A 36 7.08 2.46 1.17
CA HIS A 36 7.56 3.83 0.98
C HIS A 36 8.97 4.04 1.54
N GLU A 37 9.33 3.40 2.65
CA GLU A 37 10.68 3.49 3.24
C GLU A 37 11.74 2.91 2.29
N GLU A 38 11.54 1.70 1.75
CA GLU A 38 12.47 1.12 0.77
C GLU A 38 12.46 1.90 -0.56
N ALA A 39 11.31 2.48 -0.93
CA ALA A 39 11.24 3.37 -2.08
C ALA A 39 12.14 4.60 -1.91
N ILE A 40 12.07 5.28 -0.76
CA ILE A 40 12.93 6.42 -0.41
C ILE A 40 14.40 5.99 -0.45
N ALA A 41 14.76 4.88 0.18
CA ALA A 41 16.14 4.34 0.14
C ALA A 41 16.63 4.09 -1.30
N CYS A 42 15.75 3.61 -2.19
CA CYS A 42 16.06 3.46 -3.61
C CYS A 42 16.27 4.81 -4.30
N PHE A 43 15.39 5.77 -4.08
CA PHE A 43 15.53 7.10 -4.68
C PHE A 43 16.76 7.86 -4.16
N GLU A 44 17.14 7.68 -2.90
CA GLU A 44 18.39 8.21 -2.35
C GLU A 44 19.62 7.58 -3.03
N LYS A 45 19.61 6.27 -3.29
CA LYS A 45 20.66 5.60 -4.07
C LYS A 45 20.70 6.13 -5.51
N ALA A 46 19.54 6.41 -6.12
CA ALA A 46 19.47 7.02 -7.45
C ALA A 46 20.08 8.42 -7.47
N ALA A 47 19.76 9.26 -6.47
CA ALA A 47 20.33 10.60 -6.32
C ALA A 47 21.83 10.58 -6.00
N ALA A 48 22.31 9.57 -5.28
CA ALA A 48 23.74 9.38 -5.01
C ALA A 48 24.51 8.97 -6.28
N ALA A 49 23.89 8.18 -7.16
CA ALA A 49 24.47 7.75 -8.43
C ALA A 49 24.46 8.85 -9.51
N ASP A 50 23.47 9.74 -9.48
CA ASP A 50 23.39 10.92 -10.33
C ASP A 50 22.72 12.09 -9.58
N ALA A 51 23.54 13.04 -9.13
CA ALA A 51 23.06 14.19 -8.36
C ALA A 51 22.17 15.15 -9.17
N ASP A 52 22.21 15.07 -10.51
CA ASP A 52 21.38 15.86 -11.43
C ASP A 52 20.10 15.10 -11.86
N CYS A 53 19.86 13.91 -11.31
CA CYS A 53 18.63 13.14 -11.54
C CYS A 53 17.45 13.75 -10.79
N ALA A 54 16.72 14.66 -11.44
CA ALA A 54 15.57 15.36 -10.84
C ALA A 54 14.48 14.38 -10.34
N MET A 55 14.27 13.28 -11.06
CA MET A 55 13.24 12.30 -10.74
C MET A 55 13.55 11.47 -9.49
N ALA A 56 14.83 11.33 -9.11
CA ALA A 56 15.18 10.73 -7.83
C ALA A 56 14.66 11.58 -6.67
N TYR A 57 14.86 12.91 -6.72
CA TYR A 57 14.33 13.80 -5.69
C TYR A 57 12.80 13.92 -5.73
N TRP A 58 12.19 13.92 -6.94
CA TRP A 58 10.74 13.80 -7.05
C TRP A 58 10.23 12.52 -6.37
N GLY A 59 10.92 11.39 -6.56
CA GLY A 59 10.56 10.10 -5.95
C GLY A 59 10.59 10.14 -4.42
N ILE A 60 11.63 10.73 -3.83
CA ILE A 60 11.70 10.95 -2.37
C ILE A 60 10.51 11.79 -1.91
N ALA A 61 10.25 12.91 -2.59
CA ALA A 61 9.13 13.79 -2.28
C ALA A 61 7.78 13.13 -2.54
N TYR A 62 7.67 12.13 -3.39
CA TYR A 62 6.42 11.41 -3.60
C TYR A 62 6.21 10.37 -2.50
N ALA A 63 7.24 9.58 -2.19
CA ALA A 63 7.15 8.45 -1.28
C ALA A 63 7.04 8.83 0.20
N ILE A 64 7.59 9.98 0.63
CA ILE A 64 7.48 10.43 2.03
C ILE A 64 6.08 10.96 2.40
N GLY A 65 5.24 11.21 1.40
CA GLY A 65 3.92 11.82 1.58
C GLY A 65 2.81 10.83 1.95
N PRO A 66 1.57 11.33 2.10
CA PRO A 66 0.41 10.48 2.39
C PRO A 66 0.10 9.58 1.19
N ASN A 67 -0.48 8.42 1.43
CA ASN A 67 -1.01 7.54 0.39
C ASN A 67 -2.42 7.07 0.79
N TYR A 68 -3.06 6.23 -0.04
CA TYR A 68 -4.42 5.77 0.18
C TYR A 68 -4.61 5.08 1.55
N ASN A 69 -3.58 4.36 2.01
CA ASN A 69 -3.59 3.59 3.26
C ASN A 69 -3.04 4.35 4.47
N LYS A 70 -2.27 5.41 4.24
CA LYS A 70 -1.73 6.29 5.29
C LYS A 70 -2.03 7.75 4.90
N PRO A 71 -3.28 8.24 5.10
CA PRO A 71 -3.61 9.64 4.86
C PRO A 71 -2.99 10.54 5.94
N TRP A 72 -2.95 11.86 5.71
CA TRP A 72 -2.29 12.82 6.60
C TRP A 72 -2.77 12.74 8.06
N GLU A 73 -4.04 12.42 8.27
CA GLU A 73 -4.69 12.26 9.57
C GLU A 73 -4.10 11.11 10.40
N THR A 74 -3.40 10.17 9.76
CA THR A 74 -2.74 9.02 10.41
C THR A 74 -1.25 9.21 10.66
N PHE A 75 -0.68 10.34 10.22
CA PHE A 75 0.70 10.70 10.58
C PHE A 75 0.73 11.18 12.03
N GLU A 76 1.72 10.72 12.78
CA GLU A 76 1.92 11.16 14.16
C GLU A 76 2.38 12.62 14.21
N ASP A 77 2.02 13.36 15.26
CA ASP A 77 2.40 14.77 15.38
C ASP A 77 3.91 14.98 15.43
N GLU A 78 4.66 13.98 15.91
CA GLU A 78 6.12 13.97 15.91
C GLU A 78 6.71 13.60 14.53
N GLU A 79 5.97 12.87 13.69
CA GLU A 79 6.40 12.45 12.34
C GLU A 79 6.22 13.57 11.30
N LYS A 80 5.14 14.36 11.40
CA LYS A 80 4.78 15.39 10.41
C LYS A 80 5.91 16.40 10.11
N PRO A 81 6.61 16.98 11.11
CA PRO A 81 7.67 17.95 10.84
C PRO A 81 8.82 17.39 9.98
N ASP A 82 9.23 16.14 10.23
CA ASP A 82 10.32 15.49 9.51
C ASP A 82 9.89 15.12 8.08
N CYS A 83 8.67 14.58 7.92
CA CYS A 83 8.06 14.33 6.61
C CYS A 83 8.05 15.60 5.74
N LEU A 84 7.53 16.72 6.27
CA LEU A 84 7.48 17.98 5.53
C LEU A 84 8.86 18.54 5.22
N SER A 85 9.82 18.40 6.14
CA SER A 85 11.20 18.82 5.92
C SER A 85 11.85 18.05 4.77
N ILE A 86 11.74 16.71 4.77
CA ILE A 86 12.29 15.84 3.72
C ILE A 86 11.63 16.15 2.38
N ALA A 87 10.29 16.21 2.34
CA ALA A 87 9.53 16.50 1.13
C ALA A 87 9.96 17.83 0.50
N ARG A 88 10.03 18.91 1.29
CA ARG A 88 10.41 20.23 0.78
C ARG A 88 11.84 20.30 0.29
N GLN A 89 12.78 19.66 1.00
CA GLN A 89 14.18 19.60 0.56
C GLN A 89 14.30 18.86 -0.78
N ALA A 90 13.59 17.75 -0.93
CA ALA A 90 13.56 16.98 -2.16
C ALA A 90 12.89 17.74 -3.30
N ILE A 91 11.75 18.40 -3.06
CA ILE A 91 11.06 19.27 -4.03
C ILE A 91 11.97 20.40 -4.49
N ALA A 92 12.66 21.08 -3.57
CA ALA A 92 13.55 22.19 -3.93
C ALA A 92 14.71 21.73 -4.85
N LYS A 93 15.26 20.53 -4.61
CA LYS A 93 16.29 19.94 -5.49
C LYS A 93 15.71 19.56 -6.86
N ALA A 94 14.55 18.92 -6.90
CA ALA A 94 13.87 18.57 -8.15
C ALA A 94 13.54 19.83 -8.97
N ASP A 95 13.03 20.88 -8.32
CA ASP A 95 12.65 22.14 -8.96
C ASP A 95 13.86 22.86 -9.58
N ALA A 96 15.02 22.84 -8.90
CA ALA A 96 16.26 23.40 -9.42
C ALA A 96 16.75 22.71 -10.71
N LEU A 97 16.40 21.44 -10.91
CA LEU A 97 16.81 20.61 -12.05
C LEU A 97 15.75 20.53 -13.17
N LYS A 98 14.53 21.01 -12.93
CA LYS A 98 13.38 20.87 -13.86
C LYS A 98 13.56 21.51 -15.24
N GLY A 99 14.55 22.39 -15.40
CA GLY A 99 14.87 23.04 -16.66
C GLY A 99 15.52 22.11 -17.69
N SER A 100 16.11 21.00 -17.22
CA SER A 100 16.92 20.08 -18.05
C SER A 100 16.25 18.73 -18.27
N VAL A 101 14.99 18.56 -17.84
CA VAL A 101 14.24 17.31 -17.91
C VAL A 101 13.16 17.34 -18.99
N SER A 102 12.58 16.18 -19.28
CA SER A 102 11.50 16.06 -20.24
C SER A 102 10.23 16.80 -19.78
N ALA A 103 9.26 16.97 -20.69
CA ALA A 103 8.05 17.70 -20.37
C ALA A 103 7.23 17.05 -19.24
N PHE A 104 7.03 15.74 -19.28
CA PHE A 104 6.27 15.05 -18.24
C PHE A 104 6.95 15.14 -16.87
N GLU A 105 8.29 15.01 -16.80
CA GLU A 105 9.03 15.10 -15.53
C GLU A 105 8.89 16.49 -14.92
N ARG A 106 9.02 17.53 -15.74
CA ARG A 106 8.84 18.92 -15.30
C ARG A 106 7.43 19.15 -14.75
N ASP A 107 6.42 18.58 -15.39
CA ASP A 107 5.03 18.74 -14.98
C ASP A 107 4.74 17.96 -13.68
N LEU A 108 5.28 16.74 -13.52
CA LEU A 108 5.22 15.98 -12.27
C LEU A 108 5.91 16.70 -11.10
N ILE A 109 7.10 17.29 -11.34
CA ILE A 109 7.82 18.10 -10.36
C ILE A 109 6.99 19.33 -9.96
N GLY A 110 6.31 19.96 -10.93
CA GLY A 110 5.42 21.08 -10.66
C GLY A 110 4.19 20.69 -9.82
N ALA A 111 3.62 19.51 -10.09
CA ALA A 111 2.46 19.00 -9.37
C ALA A 111 2.79 18.61 -7.93
N ILE A 112 3.88 17.87 -7.69
CA ILE A 112 4.20 17.37 -6.34
C ILE A 112 4.43 18.49 -5.31
N ALA A 113 4.87 19.68 -5.77
CA ALA A 113 5.00 20.87 -4.94
C ALA A 113 3.66 21.38 -4.35
N LYS A 114 2.51 20.89 -4.84
CA LYS A 114 1.16 21.22 -4.35
C LYS A 114 0.63 20.27 -3.27
N ARG A 115 1.34 19.18 -2.98
CA ARG A 115 0.89 18.13 -2.06
C ARG A 115 1.16 18.44 -0.59
N TYR A 116 2.05 19.39 -0.31
CA TYR A 116 2.63 19.55 1.03
C TYR A 116 2.32 20.89 1.67
N PRO A 117 1.75 20.90 2.89
CA PRO A 117 1.53 22.12 3.64
C PRO A 117 2.81 22.86 4.03
N GLU A 118 2.63 24.16 4.33
CA GLU A 118 3.52 25.14 4.97
C GLU A 118 3.96 24.79 6.40
N ASP A 119 2.96 24.40 7.18
CA ASP A 119 3.03 24.31 8.62
C ASP A 119 2.66 22.88 9.05
N PRO A 120 3.52 22.16 9.79
CA PRO A 120 3.20 20.82 10.29
C PRO A 120 2.07 20.80 11.32
N ALA A 121 1.73 21.95 11.92
CA ALA A 121 0.70 22.04 12.95
C ALA A 121 -0.73 22.19 12.39
N ILE A 122 -0.92 22.15 11.07
CA ILE A 122 -2.27 22.17 10.50
C ILE A 122 -3.00 20.86 10.79
N GLU A 123 -4.30 20.96 11.00
CA GLU A 123 -5.18 19.81 11.21
C GLU A 123 -6.02 19.50 9.96
N GLU A 124 -6.22 20.48 9.06
CA GLU A 124 -7.01 20.32 7.83
C GLU A 124 -6.12 20.17 6.59
N PHE A 125 -5.92 18.93 6.14
CA PHE A 125 -5.05 18.63 4.99
C PHE A 125 -5.78 18.57 3.64
N ALA A 126 -7.12 18.54 3.64
CA ALA A 126 -7.95 18.47 2.43
C ALA A 126 -7.55 19.47 1.33
N PRO A 127 -7.24 20.75 1.62
CA PRO A 127 -6.81 21.70 0.59
C PRO A 127 -5.55 21.29 -0.19
N TRP A 128 -4.65 20.52 0.43
CA TRP A 128 -3.41 20.06 -0.20
C TRP A 128 -3.62 18.79 -1.03
N ASN A 129 -4.52 17.91 -0.60
CA ASN A 129 -4.98 16.79 -1.41
C ASN A 129 -5.70 17.29 -2.67
N ASP A 130 -6.61 18.27 -2.52
CA ASP A 130 -7.31 18.91 -3.63
C ASP A 130 -6.34 19.62 -4.59
N ALA A 131 -5.40 20.40 -4.06
CA ALA A 131 -4.42 21.12 -4.88
C ALA A 131 -3.50 20.18 -5.67
N TYR A 132 -3.08 19.06 -5.08
CA TYR A 132 -2.29 18.04 -5.77
C TYR A 132 -3.11 17.30 -6.82
N ALA A 133 -4.33 16.90 -6.50
CA ALA A 133 -5.25 16.27 -7.43
C ALA A 133 -5.56 17.16 -8.65
N ASP A 134 -5.82 18.46 -8.42
CA ASP A 134 -6.05 19.43 -9.49
C ASP A 134 -4.81 19.64 -10.37
N ALA A 135 -3.62 19.70 -9.75
CA ALA A 135 -2.37 19.79 -10.51
C ALA A 135 -2.14 18.54 -11.36
N MET A 136 -2.32 17.35 -10.78
CA MET A 136 -2.21 16.07 -11.49
C MET A 136 -3.26 15.90 -12.58
N ARG A 137 -4.47 16.45 -12.40
CA ARG A 137 -5.48 16.51 -13.47
C ARG A 137 -4.93 17.27 -14.68
N GLY A 138 -4.26 18.39 -14.45
CA GLY A 138 -3.54 19.14 -15.50
C GLY A 138 -2.45 18.31 -16.19
N VAL A 139 -1.62 17.60 -15.42
CA VAL A 139 -0.57 16.72 -15.96
C VAL A 139 -1.16 15.61 -16.81
N TYR A 140 -2.20 14.94 -16.32
CA TYR A 140 -2.89 13.89 -17.08
C TYR A 140 -3.48 14.41 -18.39
N GLN A 141 -4.10 15.60 -18.40
CA GLN A 141 -4.62 16.17 -19.66
C GLN A 141 -3.50 16.44 -20.68
N ALA A 142 -2.29 16.77 -20.23
CA ALA A 142 -1.14 17.03 -21.10
C ALA A 142 -0.44 15.75 -21.59
N HIS A 143 -0.51 14.66 -20.83
CA HIS A 143 0.21 13.40 -21.06
C HIS A 143 -0.71 12.16 -20.98
N LYS A 144 -1.91 12.22 -21.58
CA LYS A 144 -2.97 11.21 -21.44
C LYS A 144 -2.57 9.77 -21.80
N ASP A 145 -1.60 9.62 -22.69
CA ASP A 145 -1.15 8.31 -23.17
C ASP A 145 -0.01 7.72 -22.32
N ASP A 146 0.40 8.41 -21.25
CA ASP A 146 1.45 7.98 -20.33
C ASP A 146 0.84 7.19 -19.15
N LEU A 147 1.26 5.93 -19.00
CA LEU A 147 0.71 5.00 -18.03
C LEU A 147 1.00 5.43 -16.58
N ASP A 148 2.22 5.89 -16.29
CA ASP A 148 2.59 6.33 -14.94
C ASP A 148 1.81 7.60 -14.58
N VAL A 149 1.66 8.54 -15.52
CA VAL A 149 0.83 9.75 -15.28
C VAL A 149 -0.62 9.36 -15.01
N GLY A 150 -1.19 8.42 -15.77
CA GLY A 150 -2.54 7.91 -15.52
C GLY A 150 -2.67 7.28 -14.14
N CYS A 151 -1.69 6.48 -13.73
CA CYS A 151 -1.63 5.87 -12.40
C CYS A 151 -1.54 6.91 -11.28
N LEU A 152 -0.58 7.83 -11.37
CA LEU A 152 -0.33 8.87 -10.38
C LEU A 152 -1.53 9.83 -10.27
N PHE A 153 -2.20 10.12 -11.38
CA PHE A 153 -3.41 10.93 -11.36
C PHE A 153 -4.57 10.20 -10.69
N ALA A 154 -4.82 8.93 -11.04
CA ALA A 154 -5.86 8.12 -10.40
C ALA A 154 -5.65 8.03 -8.88
N GLU A 155 -4.41 7.78 -8.43
CA GLU A 155 -4.07 7.79 -7.02
C GLU A 155 -4.31 9.17 -6.37
N ALA A 156 -3.89 10.25 -7.01
CA ALA A 156 -4.05 11.60 -6.46
C ALA A 156 -5.52 11.96 -6.21
N ILE A 157 -6.43 11.60 -7.12
CA ILE A 157 -7.86 11.86 -6.95
C ILE A 157 -8.52 10.88 -5.97
N MET A 158 -8.02 9.63 -5.86
CA MET A 158 -8.48 8.68 -4.85
C MET A 158 -8.11 9.13 -3.43
N ASN A 159 -6.92 9.71 -3.24
CA ASN A 159 -6.43 10.20 -1.95
C ASN A 159 -7.15 11.45 -1.44
N ARG A 160 -8.09 12.03 -2.20
CA ARG A 160 -8.99 13.09 -1.70
C ARG A 160 -10.00 12.56 -0.69
N THR A 161 -10.41 11.31 -0.86
CA THR A 161 -11.42 10.61 -0.04
C THR A 161 -10.96 9.16 0.20
N PRO A 162 -9.82 8.95 0.87
CA PRO A 162 -9.26 7.62 1.11
C PRO A 162 -10.27 6.77 1.89
N TRP A 163 -10.45 5.51 1.50
CA TRP A 163 -11.47 4.59 2.01
C TRP A 163 -12.94 5.02 1.84
N GLU A 164 -13.20 6.13 1.17
CA GLU A 164 -14.53 6.70 0.97
C GLU A 164 -14.82 6.90 -0.53
N LEU A 165 -14.35 5.98 -1.39
CA LEU A 165 -14.61 6.04 -2.84
C LEU A 165 -16.04 5.61 -3.19
N TRP A 166 -16.64 4.75 -2.36
CA TRP A 166 -17.99 4.23 -2.53
C TRP A 166 -18.80 4.40 -1.25
N ASP A 167 -20.04 4.83 -1.39
CA ASP A 167 -21.03 4.78 -0.32
C ASP A 167 -21.56 3.35 -0.21
N LEU A 168 -21.10 2.62 0.81
CA LEU A 168 -21.44 1.19 1.00
C LEU A 168 -22.96 0.95 1.11
N PRO A 169 -23.75 1.74 1.87
CA PRO A 169 -25.20 1.52 1.95
C PRO A 169 -25.94 1.63 0.62
N SER A 170 -25.55 2.58 -0.24
CA SER A 170 -26.24 2.85 -1.51
C SER A 170 -25.59 2.18 -2.72
N GLY A 171 -24.34 1.74 -2.61
CA GLY A 171 -23.53 1.21 -3.70
C GLY A 171 -23.16 2.25 -4.76
N LYS A 172 -23.28 3.54 -4.48
CA LYS A 172 -22.95 4.62 -5.41
C LYS A 172 -21.58 5.19 -5.11
N PRO A 173 -20.94 5.89 -6.07
CA PRO A 173 -19.81 6.76 -5.75
C PRO A 173 -20.14 7.67 -4.56
N ALA A 174 -19.24 7.77 -3.59
CA ALA A 174 -19.45 8.63 -2.44
C ALA A 174 -19.52 10.11 -2.84
N GLU A 175 -20.20 10.92 -2.04
CA GLU A 175 -20.25 12.36 -2.25
C GLU A 175 -18.85 12.97 -2.07
N GLY A 176 -18.42 13.81 -3.01
CA GLY A 176 -17.09 14.44 -2.98
C GLY A 176 -15.96 13.59 -3.57
N ALA A 177 -16.18 12.29 -3.81
CA ALA A 177 -15.19 11.40 -4.41
C ALA A 177 -15.15 11.53 -5.95
N ASP A 178 -13.94 11.48 -6.51
CA ASP A 178 -13.71 11.48 -7.96
C ASP A 178 -13.78 10.06 -8.57
N THR A 179 -14.51 9.13 -7.93
CA THR A 179 -14.54 7.69 -8.26
C THR A 179 -14.82 7.42 -9.74
N LEU A 180 -15.78 8.13 -10.34
CA LEU A 180 -16.11 7.95 -11.76
C LEU A 180 -15.00 8.46 -12.70
N GLU A 181 -14.27 9.50 -12.30
CA GLU A 181 -13.12 9.99 -13.05
C GLU A 181 -11.96 8.99 -12.96
N ALA A 182 -11.68 8.44 -11.76
CA ALA A 182 -10.68 7.39 -11.57
C ALA A 182 -10.98 6.13 -12.41
N ILE A 183 -12.25 5.69 -12.44
CA ILE A 183 -12.69 4.57 -13.30
C ILE A 183 -12.40 4.90 -14.75
N SER A 184 -12.80 6.09 -15.22
CA SER A 184 -12.59 6.51 -16.61
C SER A 184 -11.11 6.51 -17.01
N VAL A 185 -10.22 7.03 -16.16
CA VAL A 185 -8.77 7.05 -16.39
C VAL A 185 -8.21 5.63 -16.53
N LEU A 186 -8.49 4.78 -15.53
CA LEU A 186 -7.91 3.44 -15.46
C LEU A 186 -8.48 2.51 -16.54
N GLU A 187 -9.79 2.55 -16.78
CA GLU A 187 -10.41 1.71 -17.83
C GLU A 187 -9.99 2.14 -19.22
N THR A 188 -9.89 3.45 -19.47
CA THR A 188 -9.34 3.94 -20.75
C THR A 188 -7.91 3.44 -20.96
N ALA A 189 -7.05 3.46 -19.93
CA ALA A 189 -5.70 2.93 -20.02
C ALA A 189 -5.70 1.43 -20.36
N PHE A 190 -6.48 0.60 -19.66
CA PHE A 190 -6.54 -0.84 -19.92
C PHE A 190 -7.12 -1.20 -21.29
N ASP A 191 -8.04 -0.39 -21.82
CA ASP A 191 -8.68 -0.62 -23.10
C ASP A 191 -7.84 -0.15 -24.30
N THR A 192 -7.03 0.90 -24.12
CA THR A 192 -6.44 1.61 -25.26
C THR A 192 -4.92 1.69 -25.25
N LEU A 193 -4.27 1.64 -24.08
CA LEU A 193 -2.83 1.88 -23.97
C LEU A 193 -2.05 0.57 -23.91
N PRO A 194 -1.08 0.35 -24.82
CA PRO A 194 -0.18 -0.79 -24.75
C PRO A 194 0.61 -0.80 -23.43
N GLY A 195 0.72 -1.96 -22.80
CA GLY A 195 1.50 -2.13 -21.56
C GLY A 195 0.71 -1.87 -20.27
N ALA A 196 -0.52 -1.34 -20.33
CA ALA A 196 -1.34 -1.09 -19.13
C ALA A 196 -1.55 -2.35 -18.28
N TRP A 197 -1.75 -3.51 -18.92
CA TRP A 197 -1.89 -4.82 -18.25
C TRP A 197 -0.60 -5.37 -17.64
N ALA A 198 0.54 -4.73 -17.87
CA ALA A 198 1.84 -5.05 -17.27
C ALA A 198 2.36 -3.91 -16.39
N HIS A 199 1.53 -2.90 -16.09
CA HIS A 199 1.89 -1.77 -15.24
C HIS A 199 1.37 -2.02 -13.82
N PRO A 200 2.25 -2.24 -12.82
CA PRO A 200 1.83 -2.63 -11.46
C PRO A 200 0.97 -1.56 -10.77
N GLY A 201 1.33 -0.28 -10.90
CA GLY A 201 0.54 0.82 -10.31
C GLY A 201 -0.91 0.91 -10.81
N LEU A 202 -1.16 0.92 -12.14
CA LEU A 202 -2.51 0.91 -12.69
C LEU A 202 -3.36 -0.27 -12.20
N LEU A 203 -2.79 -1.48 -12.19
CA LEU A 203 -3.47 -2.68 -11.69
C LEU A 203 -3.82 -2.55 -10.21
N HIS A 204 -2.87 -2.07 -9.40
CA HIS A 204 -3.04 -1.85 -7.97
C HIS A 204 -4.12 -0.80 -7.68
N MET A 205 -4.07 0.36 -8.33
CA MET A 205 -5.06 1.42 -8.14
C MET A 205 -6.46 0.98 -8.53
N TYR A 206 -6.60 0.19 -9.60
CA TYR A 206 -7.92 -0.32 -10.01
C TYR A 206 -8.50 -1.31 -9.00
N ILE A 207 -7.66 -2.13 -8.36
CA ILE A 207 -8.11 -3.03 -7.29
C ILE A 207 -8.63 -2.23 -6.10
N HIS A 208 -7.87 -1.25 -5.60
CA HIS A 208 -8.33 -0.37 -4.51
C HIS A 208 -9.58 0.43 -4.88
N LEU A 209 -9.66 0.91 -6.12
CA LEU A 209 -10.83 1.62 -6.60
C LEU A 209 -12.08 0.73 -6.61
N MET A 210 -11.96 -0.57 -6.87
CA MET A 210 -13.11 -1.46 -7.06
C MET A 210 -13.46 -2.31 -5.84
N GLU A 211 -12.58 -2.44 -4.84
CA GLU A 211 -12.78 -3.34 -3.70
C GLU A 211 -14.04 -3.03 -2.88
N MET A 212 -14.40 -1.77 -2.69
CA MET A 212 -15.63 -1.39 -1.98
C MET A 212 -16.81 -1.08 -2.90
N SER A 213 -16.65 -1.33 -4.20
CA SER A 213 -17.71 -1.07 -5.18
C SER A 213 -18.84 -2.10 -5.07
N PRO A 214 -20.03 -1.83 -5.63
CA PRO A 214 -21.07 -2.85 -5.79
C PRO A 214 -20.72 -3.93 -6.83
N HIS A 215 -19.61 -3.76 -7.58
CA HIS A 215 -19.18 -4.62 -8.68
C HIS A 215 -17.68 -4.95 -8.61
N PRO A 216 -17.18 -5.50 -7.48
CA PRO A 216 -15.75 -5.78 -7.32
C PRO A 216 -15.25 -6.79 -8.37
N GLU A 217 -16.14 -7.65 -8.91
CA GLU A 217 -15.82 -8.63 -9.95
C GLU A 217 -15.23 -8.02 -11.22
N ARG A 218 -15.43 -6.73 -11.46
CA ARG A 218 -14.83 -5.99 -12.59
C ARG A 218 -13.30 -5.98 -12.55
N ALA A 219 -12.71 -6.08 -11.35
CA ALA A 219 -11.26 -6.03 -11.15
C ALA A 219 -10.59 -7.41 -11.07
N LEU A 220 -11.33 -8.52 -11.24
CA LEU A 220 -10.77 -9.89 -11.16
C LEU A 220 -9.60 -10.09 -12.13
N ARG A 221 -9.74 -9.63 -13.38
CA ARG A 221 -8.68 -9.80 -14.40
C ARG A 221 -7.42 -9.00 -14.06
N GLN A 222 -7.59 -7.82 -13.47
CA GLN A 222 -6.49 -6.96 -13.03
C GLN A 222 -5.80 -7.58 -11.82
N GLY A 223 -6.57 -8.15 -10.88
CA GLY A 223 -6.05 -8.97 -9.79
C GLY A 223 -5.21 -10.15 -10.28
N ASP A 224 -5.73 -10.92 -11.24
CA ASP A 224 -5.00 -12.04 -11.86
C ASP A 224 -3.66 -11.58 -12.44
N ALA A 225 -3.65 -10.49 -13.19
CA ALA A 225 -2.43 -9.94 -13.80
C ALA A 225 -1.42 -9.47 -12.76
N LEU A 226 -1.86 -8.78 -11.70
CA LEU A 226 -0.96 -8.24 -10.67
C LEU A 226 -0.32 -9.32 -9.80
N SER A 227 -1.08 -10.39 -9.50
CA SER A 227 -0.70 -11.44 -8.52
C SER A 227 0.58 -12.23 -8.83
N THR A 228 1.24 -11.97 -9.97
CA THR A 228 2.51 -12.59 -10.36
C THR A 228 3.53 -11.61 -10.94
N LEU A 229 3.18 -10.33 -11.06
CA LEU A 229 3.93 -9.35 -11.85
C LEU A 229 5.21 -8.85 -11.16
N VAL A 230 5.17 -8.70 -9.84
CA VAL A 230 6.27 -8.19 -9.01
C VAL A 230 6.56 -9.20 -7.90
N PRO A 231 7.40 -10.23 -8.15
CA PRO A 231 7.48 -11.44 -7.33
C PRO A 231 7.88 -11.23 -5.86
N ASP A 232 8.72 -10.23 -5.56
CA ASP A 232 9.19 -9.99 -4.20
C ASP A 232 8.49 -8.79 -3.51
N ALA A 233 7.44 -8.23 -4.13
CA ALA A 233 6.58 -7.22 -3.50
C ALA A 233 5.33 -7.88 -2.89
N GLY A 234 5.42 -8.33 -1.64
CA GLY A 234 4.34 -9.08 -0.98
C GLY A 234 2.99 -8.38 -1.01
N HIS A 235 2.96 -7.06 -0.77
CA HIS A 235 1.73 -6.26 -0.89
C HIS A 235 1.06 -6.37 -2.27
N LEU A 236 1.81 -6.24 -3.38
CA LEU A 236 1.24 -6.35 -4.73
C LEU A 236 0.70 -7.76 -5.03
N LEU A 237 1.38 -8.80 -4.53
CA LEU A 237 0.89 -10.18 -4.65
C LEU A 237 -0.42 -10.41 -3.87
N HIS A 238 -0.55 -9.72 -2.73
CA HIS A 238 -1.73 -9.76 -1.88
C HIS A 238 -2.93 -9.02 -2.49
N MET A 239 -2.71 -7.89 -3.17
CA MET A 239 -3.78 -6.97 -3.56
C MET A 239 -4.98 -7.63 -4.23
N ALA A 240 -4.76 -8.58 -5.14
CA ALA A 240 -5.83 -9.28 -5.83
C ALA A 240 -6.84 -9.96 -4.88
N THR A 241 -6.38 -10.33 -3.67
CA THR A 241 -7.20 -11.02 -2.68
C THR A 241 -8.27 -10.15 -2.04
N HIS A 242 -8.16 -8.82 -2.14
CA HIS A 242 -9.25 -7.88 -1.81
C HIS A 242 -10.46 -8.10 -2.72
N ILE A 243 -10.25 -8.44 -3.99
CA ILE A 243 -11.35 -8.78 -4.91
C ILE A 243 -11.77 -10.24 -4.73
N ASP A 244 -10.81 -11.16 -4.64
CA ASP A 244 -11.09 -12.61 -4.54
C ASP A 244 -12.02 -12.92 -3.36
N VAL A 245 -11.76 -12.33 -2.18
CA VAL A 245 -12.55 -12.59 -0.98
C VAL A 245 -14.01 -12.14 -1.15
N LEU A 246 -14.24 -11.01 -1.81
CA LEU A 246 -15.57 -10.46 -2.06
C LEU A 246 -16.33 -11.26 -3.13
N CYS A 247 -15.60 -11.83 -4.08
CA CYS A 247 -16.17 -12.71 -5.11
C CYS A 247 -16.27 -14.19 -4.65
N GLY A 248 -15.84 -14.51 -3.42
CA GLY A 248 -15.92 -15.86 -2.85
C GLY A 248 -14.86 -16.84 -3.36
N ASP A 249 -13.78 -16.35 -3.98
CA ASP A 249 -12.64 -17.17 -4.42
C ASP A 249 -11.61 -17.35 -3.30
N TYR A 250 -12.04 -18.02 -2.23
CA TYR A 250 -11.23 -18.20 -1.03
C TYR A 250 -9.97 -19.04 -1.28
N GLN A 251 -9.93 -19.86 -2.34
CA GLN A 251 -8.74 -20.63 -2.70
C GLN A 251 -7.64 -19.72 -3.25
N ASN A 252 -7.99 -18.73 -4.06
CA ASN A 252 -7.06 -17.69 -4.49
C ASN A 252 -6.63 -16.81 -3.31
N VAL A 253 -7.55 -16.45 -2.40
CA VAL A 253 -7.20 -15.73 -1.15
C VAL A 253 -6.08 -16.46 -0.40
N VAL A 254 -6.21 -17.76 -0.14
CA VAL A 254 -5.19 -18.52 0.61
C VAL A 254 -3.87 -18.63 -0.17
N SER A 255 -3.92 -18.97 -1.45
CA SER A 255 -2.71 -19.25 -2.24
C SER A 255 -1.90 -18.01 -2.58
N ARG A 256 -2.55 -16.90 -2.93
CA ARG A 256 -1.89 -15.62 -3.22
C ARG A 256 -1.29 -15.01 -1.97
N ASN A 257 -2.01 -15.04 -0.85
CA ASN A 257 -1.46 -14.60 0.42
C ASN A 257 -0.31 -15.49 0.92
N HIS A 258 -0.37 -16.80 0.68
CA HIS A 258 0.79 -17.64 0.97
C HIS A 258 2.01 -17.19 0.17
N THR A 259 1.86 -16.90 -1.12
CA THR A 259 2.95 -16.38 -1.96
C THR A 259 3.44 -15.02 -1.46
N ALA A 260 2.53 -14.12 -1.08
CA ALA A 260 2.86 -12.82 -0.48
C ALA A 260 3.68 -12.98 0.81
N THR A 261 3.29 -13.88 1.73
CA THR A 261 4.03 -14.13 2.98
C THR A 261 5.45 -14.67 2.73
N LEU A 262 5.65 -15.43 1.65
CA LEU A 262 6.99 -15.91 1.26
C LEU A 262 7.86 -14.78 0.69
N ALA A 263 7.28 -13.83 -0.05
CA ALA A 263 7.97 -12.63 -0.51
C ALA A 263 8.35 -11.73 0.69
N ASP A 264 7.40 -11.51 1.60
CA ASP A 264 7.60 -10.70 2.81
C ASP A 264 8.68 -11.29 3.74
N ALA A 265 8.79 -12.61 3.82
CA ALA A 265 9.83 -13.27 4.60
C ALA A 265 11.25 -12.93 4.09
N LYS A 266 11.41 -12.70 2.78
CA LYS A 266 12.70 -12.25 2.21
C LYS A 266 13.02 -10.83 2.65
N PHE A 267 12.04 -9.93 2.59
CA PHE A 267 12.19 -8.54 3.03
C PHE A 267 12.49 -8.45 4.53
N LEU A 268 11.70 -9.14 5.34
CA LEU A 268 11.88 -9.23 6.79
C LEU A 268 13.28 -9.73 7.18
N ALA A 269 13.82 -10.71 6.45
CA ALA A 269 15.14 -11.26 6.74
C ALA A 269 16.30 -10.28 6.50
N VAL A 270 16.08 -9.22 5.72
CA VAL A 270 17.10 -8.21 5.38
C VAL A 270 16.86 -6.90 6.14
N GLU A 271 15.64 -6.36 6.09
CA GLU A 271 15.32 -5.03 6.63
C GLU A 271 14.76 -5.08 8.07
N GLY A 272 14.36 -6.26 8.55
CA GLY A 272 13.74 -6.41 9.87
C GLY A 272 12.26 -6.03 9.91
N ALA A 273 11.71 -6.01 11.12
CA ALA A 273 10.27 -5.80 11.37
C ALA A 273 9.91 -4.37 11.80
N ASP A 274 10.89 -3.53 12.13
CA ASP A 274 10.65 -2.20 12.68
C ASP A 274 10.48 -1.17 11.56
N ASN A 275 9.37 -1.29 10.82
CA ASN A 275 8.99 -0.44 9.70
C ASN A 275 7.48 -0.46 9.50
N PHE A 276 6.93 0.58 8.88
CA PHE A 276 5.48 0.65 8.60
C PHE A 276 5.03 -0.48 7.65
N TYR A 277 5.92 -0.98 6.78
CA TYR A 277 5.62 -2.09 5.87
C TYR A 277 5.18 -3.37 6.59
N SER A 278 5.54 -3.54 7.86
CA SER A 278 5.03 -4.60 8.73
C SER A 278 3.51 -4.69 8.79
N VAL A 279 2.78 -3.57 8.68
CA VAL A 279 1.31 -3.58 8.64
C VAL A 279 0.82 -4.40 7.46
N TYR A 280 1.41 -4.18 6.27
CA TYR A 280 1.05 -4.94 5.06
C TYR A 280 1.43 -6.41 5.19
N ARG A 281 2.57 -6.73 5.80
CA ARG A 281 2.95 -8.14 6.07
C ARG A 281 1.91 -8.82 6.96
N CYS A 282 1.48 -8.18 8.04
CA CYS A 282 0.45 -8.71 8.95
C CYS A 282 -0.89 -8.90 8.25
N HIS A 283 -1.27 -7.94 7.39
CA HIS A 283 -2.49 -7.99 6.60
C HIS A 283 -2.54 -9.18 5.64
N ASN A 284 -1.40 -9.56 5.06
CA ASN A 284 -1.28 -10.75 4.21
C ASN A 284 -1.60 -12.05 4.98
N TYR A 285 -1.06 -12.19 6.19
CA TYR A 285 -1.42 -13.32 7.06
C TYR A 285 -2.90 -13.29 7.44
N HIS A 286 -3.43 -12.11 7.79
CA HIS A 286 -4.84 -11.95 8.16
C HIS A 286 -5.79 -12.44 7.06
N PHE A 287 -5.56 -12.06 5.80
CA PHE A 287 -6.39 -12.55 4.68
C PHE A 287 -6.25 -14.06 4.47
N LYS A 288 -5.05 -14.63 4.61
CA LYS A 288 -4.86 -16.09 4.55
C LYS A 288 -5.63 -16.82 5.64
N ILE A 289 -5.62 -16.31 6.89
CA ILE A 289 -6.41 -16.84 8.00
C ILE A 289 -7.91 -16.81 7.65
N TYR A 290 -8.39 -15.66 7.16
CA TYR A 290 -9.79 -15.47 6.79
C TYR A 290 -10.21 -16.43 5.68
N GLY A 291 -9.47 -16.48 4.57
CA GLY A 291 -9.72 -17.41 3.46
C GLY A 291 -9.73 -18.88 3.91
N ALA A 292 -8.76 -19.28 4.76
CA ALA A 292 -8.69 -20.64 5.29
C ALA A 292 -9.91 -21.00 6.16
N MET A 293 -10.47 -20.05 6.92
CA MET A 293 -11.72 -20.26 7.67
C MET A 293 -12.94 -20.48 6.76
N PHE A 294 -13.00 -19.82 5.60
CA PHE A 294 -14.07 -20.04 4.61
C PHE A 294 -13.94 -21.37 3.86
N LEU A 295 -12.71 -21.82 3.60
CA LEU A 295 -12.44 -23.13 2.99
C LEU A 295 -12.57 -24.30 3.95
N GLY A 296 -12.81 -24.05 5.24
CA GLY A 296 -12.86 -25.11 6.24
C GLY A 296 -11.51 -25.78 6.49
N GLN A 297 -10.42 -25.00 6.44
CA GLN A 297 -9.04 -25.47 6.60
C GLN A 297 -8.46 -25.07 7.98
N PRO A 298 -8.83 -25.78 9.08
CA PRO A 298 -8.43 -25.40 10.42
C PRO A 298 -6.91 -25.40 10.64
N THR A 299 -6.20 -26.38 10.09
CA THR A 299 -4.74 -26.46 10.22
C THR A 299 -4.03 -25.27 9.60
N VAL A 300 -4.45 -24.86 8.39
CA VAL A 300 -3.87 -23.70 7.69
C VAL A 300 -4.21 -22.41 8.44
N ALA A 301 -5.44 -22.25 8.90
CA ALA A 301 -5.87 -21.06 9.63
C ALA A 301 -5.11 -20.90 10.96
N LEU A 302 -4.96 -21.99 11.73
CA LEU A 302 -4.24 -21.96 13.02
C LEU A 302 -2.74 -21.72 12.83
N SER A 303 -2.08 -22.45 11.92
CA SER A 303 -0.65 -22.26 11.72
C SER A 303 -0.32 -20.86 11.21
N THR A 304 -1.17 -20.30 10.33
CA THR A 304 -1.00 -18.93 9.83
C THR A 304 -1.24 -17.89 10.93
N ALA A 305 -2.19 -18.14 11.86
CA ALA A 305 -2.40 -17.26 13.01
C ALA A 305 -1.21 -17.30 13.98
N ASP A 306 -0.61 -18.47 14.18
CA ASP A 306 0.62 -18.61 14.98
C ASP A 306 1.80 -17.89 14.33
N GLU A 307 2.01 -18.10 13.01
CA GLU A 307 3.01 -17.39 12.21
C GLU A 307 2.85 -15.85 12.33
N LEU A 308 1.62 -15.34 12.20
CA LEU A 308 1.32 -13.91 12.35
C LEU A 308 1.75 -13.39 13.72
N ILE A 309 1.36 -14.06 14.80
CA ILE A 309 1.71 -13.66 16.17
C ILE A 309 3.24 -13.66 16.36
N GLU A 310 3.95 -14.65 15.80
CA GLU A 310 5.41 -14.72 15.86
C GLU A 310 6.10 -13.54 15.15
N THR A 311 5.47 -12.94 14.13
CA THR A 311 6.02 -11.76 13.45
C THR A 311 5.89 -10.45 14.23
N ILE A 312 5.14 -10.44 15.35
CA ILE A 312 4.83 -9.27 16.17
C ILE A 312 5.37 -9.50 17.59
N PRO A 313 6.70 -9.38 17.80
CA PRO A 313 7.28 -9.54 19.13
C PRO A 313 6.80 -8.44 20.09
N GLU A 314 6.73 -8.73 21.39
CA GLU A 314 6.15 -7.82 22.39
C GLU A 314 6.80 -6.43 22.43
N ASP A 315 8.14 -6.35 22.30
CA ASP A 315 8.86 -5.07 22.30
C ASP A 315 8.44 -4.18 21.11
N PHE A 316 8.22 -4.77 19.94
CA PHE A 316 7.68 -4.08 18.77
C PHE A 316 6.22 -3.67 18.98
N LEU A 317 5.41 -4.59 19.51
CA LEU A 317 4.01 -4.32 19.82
C LEU A 317 3.84 -3.17 20.82
N ARG A 318 4.72 -3.04 21.83
CA ARG A 318 4.65 -1.95 22.81
C ARG A 318 4.78 -0.57 22.17
N ALA A 319 5.59 -0.45 21.13
CA ALA A 319 5.74 0.82 20.41
C ALA A 319 4.56 1.09 19.47
N MET A 320 3.96 0.04 18.90
CA MET A 320 3.02 0.16 17.77
C MET A 320 1.66 -0.52 18.01
N ALA A 321 1.23 -0.63 19.28
CA ALA A 321 0.03 -1.40 19.66
C ALA A 321 -1.24 -0.97 18.91
N ASP A 322 -1.40 0.34 18.67
CA ASP A 322 -2.56 0.91 17.97
C ASP A 322 -2.71 0.39 16.53
N TRP A 323 -1.61 -0.03 15.90
CA TRP A 323 -1.60 -0.58 14.55
C TRP A 323 -1.66 -2.11 14.52
N PHE A 324 -1.02 -2.79 15.49
CA PHE A 324 -0.73 -4.21 15.38
C PHE A 324 -1.52 -5.12 16.32
N GLU A 325 -1.99 -4.61 17.47
CA GLU A 325 -2.55 -5.48 18.51
C GLU A 325 -3.83 -6.19 18.07
N ALA A 326 -4.62 -5.53 17.19
CA ALA A 326 -5.84 -6.10 16.62
C ALA A 326 -5.61 -7.33 15.71
N PHE A 327 -4.39 -7.57 15.22
CA PHE A 327 -4.07 -8.77 14.43
C PHE A 327 -3.90 -10.03 15.29
N ILE A 328 -3.40 -9.88 16.52
CA ILE A 328 -3.11 -10.99 17.44
C ILE A 328 -4.36 -11.85 17.75
N PRO A 329 -5.53 -11.28 18.07
CA PRO A 329 -6.71 -12.08 18.39
C PRO A 329 -7.35 -12.78 17.19
N MET A 330 -6.80 -12.67 15.97
CA MET A 330 -7.32 -13.44 14.82
C MET A 330 -7.34 -14.95 15.09
N LYS A 331 -6.40 -15.46 15.90
CA LYS A 331 -6.42 -16.85 16.38
C LYS A 331 -7.72 -17.22 17.10
N GLN A 332 -8.32 -16.29 17.84
CA GLN A 332 -9.57 -16.53 18.57
C GLN A 332 -10.75 -16.77 17.62
N HIS A 333 -10.80 -16.04 16.50
CA HIS A 333 -11.81 -16.29 15.46
C HIS A 333 -11.67 -17.68 14.86
N VAL A 334 -10.43 -18.15 14.64
CA VAL A 334 -10.17 -19.52 14.14
C VAL A 334 -10.67 -20.57 15.13
N LEU A 335 -10.31 -20.43 16.41
CA LEU A 335 -10.72 -21.37 17.45
C LEU A 335 -12.25 -21.44 17.57
N ILE A 336 -12.94 -20.29 17.55
CA ILE A 336 -14.40 -20.21 17.58
C ILE A 336 -15.02 -20.87 16.34
N ARG A 337 -14.52 -20.52 15.15
CA ARG A 337 -15.06 -21.01 13.86
C ARG A 337 -15.07 -22.53 13.76
N PHE A 338 -14.05 -23.18 14.31
CA PHE A 338 -13.88 -24.63 14.24
C PHE A 338 -14.29 -25.39 15.50
N GLY A 339 -14.86 -24.69 16.49
CA GLY A 339 -15.38 -25.30 17.70
C GLY A 339 -14.33 -25.90 18.63
N LEU A 340 -13.15 -25.29 18.68
CA LEU A 340 -12.01 -25.73 19.48
C LEU A 340 -12.13 -25.26 20.94
N TRP A 341 -13.27 -25.61 21.57
CA TRP A 341 -13.66 -25.10 22.90
C TRP A 341 -12.66 -25.46 24.00
N ALA A 342 -12.13 -26.68 23.97
CA ALA A 342 -11.12 -27.13 24.94
C ALA A 342 -9.85 -26.29 24.82
N ASP A 343 -9.43 -25.95 23.60
CA ASP A 343 -8.24 -25.12 23.37
C ASP A 343 -8.48 -23.69 23.86
N ILE A 344 -9.65 -23.10 23.61
CA ILE A 344 -10.04 -21.77 24.12
C ILE A 344 -10.01 -21.73 25.65
N LEU A 345 -10.61 -22.72 26.31
CA LEU A 345 -10.68 -22.77 27.77
C LEU A 345 -9.31 -23.06 28.43
N ALA A 346 -8.38 -23.66 27.68
CA ALA A 346 -7.03 -23.95 28.14
C ALA A 346 -6.05 -22.77 28.02
N GLN A 347 -6.34 -21.75 27.21
CA GLN A 347 -5.46 -20.58 27.06
C GLN A 347 -5.42 -19.76 28.35
N GLU A 348 -4.25 -19.27 28.76
CA GLU A 348 -4.12 -18.25 29.80
C GLU A 348 -4.36 -16.85 29.20
N LEU A 349 -4.94 -15.94 29.99
CA LEU A 349 -5.07 -14.55 29.54
C LEU A 349 -3.69 -13.87 29.56
N PRO A 350 -3.43 -12.88 28.68
CA PRO A 350 -2.17 -12.12 28.69
C PRO A 350 -1.92 -11.47 30.05
N ALA A 351 -0.66 -11.45 30.49
CA ALA A 351 -0.30 -10.83 31.78
C ALA A 351 -0.43 -9.30 31.75
N ASP A 352 -0.08 -8.68 30.62
CA ASP A 352 -0.21 -7.24 30.39
C ASP A 352 -1.53 -6.94 29.65
N GLU A 353 -2.65 -6.93 30.40
CA GLU A 353 -3.98 -6.65 29.82
C GLU A 353 -4.09 -5.23 29.23
N ASN A 354 -3.21 -4.30 29.61
CA ASN A 354 -3.18 -2.95 29.04
C ASN A 354 -2.61 -2.98 27.63
N LEU A 355 -1.46 -3.63 27.43
CA LEU A 355 -0.87 -3.83 26.11
C LEU A 355 -1.80 -4.67 25.23
N TYR A 356 -2.26 -5.81 25.74
CA TYR A 356 -3.08 -6.78 25.02
C TYR A 356 -4.59 -6.53 25.20
N SER A 357 -5.02 -5.28 25.06
CA SER A 357 -6.39 -4.87 25.36
C SER A 357 -7.43 -5.57 24.48
N VAL A 358 -7.27 -5.54 23.15
CA VAL A 358 -8.20 -6.20 22.22
C VAL A 358 -8.08 -7.72 22.33
N THR A 359 -6.86 -8.25 22.45
CA THR A 359 -6.61 -9.68 22.64
C THR A 359 -7.33 -10.21 23.88
N THR A 360 -7.20 -9.53 25.01
CA THR A 360 -7.87 -9.90 26.26
C THR A 360 -9.39 -9.88 26.10
N ALA A 361 -9.94 -8.84 25.47
CA ALA A 361 -11.37 -8.75 25.19
C ALA A 361 -11.86 -9.92 24.31
N MET A 362 -11.11 -10.24 23.24
CA MET A 362 -11.45 -11.29 22.30
C MET A 362 -11.31 -12.70 22.90
N MET A 363 -10.33 -12.92 23.77
CA MET A 363 -10.20 -14.18 24.53
C MET A 363 -11.36 -14.38 25.51
N ARG A 364 -11.81 -13.32 26.19
CA ARG A 364 -12.98 -13.37 27.08
C ARG A 364 -14.26 -13.64 26.28
N TYR A 365 -14.41 -13.01 25.12
CA TYR A 365 -15.50 -13.30 24.19
C TYR A 365 -15.48 -14.77 23.75
N ALA A 366 -14.33 -15.29 23.30
CA ALA A 366 -14.17 -16.68 22.88
C ALA A 366 -14.57 -17.67 23.99
N ARG A 367 -14.12 -17.43 25.22
CA ARG A 367 -14.50 -18.23 26.40
C ARG A 367 -15.98 -18.16 26.78
N THR A 368 -16.69 -17.11 26.36
CA THR A 368 -18.15 -16.99 26.59
C THR A 368 -18.93 -17.80 25.56
N VAL A 369 -18.38 -17.98 24.36
CA VAL A 369 -18.97 -18.80 23.30
C VAL A 369 -18.73 -20.30 23.56
N ALA A 370 -17.56 -20.66 24.07
CA ALA A 370 -17.18 -22.02 24.51
C ALA A 370 -17.93 -22.45 25.78
#